data_AF-A0A0K6FYR8-F1
#
_entry.id   AF-A0A0K6FYR8-F1
#
_cell.length_a   1.000
_cell.length_b   1.000
_cell.length_c   1.000
_cell.angle_alpha   90.00
_cell.angle_beta   90.00
_cell.angle_gamma   90.00
#
_symmetry.space_group_name_H-M   'P 1'
#
loop_
_entity.id
_entity.type
_entity.pdbx_description
1 polymer ?
#
loop_
_entity_poly.entity_id
_entity_poly.type
_entity_poly.pdbx_seq_one_letter_code
_entity_poly.pdbx_strand_id
1 'polypeptide(L)'
;MKLVEQTQSLKVASSDPAFYTDLNRHFVCLLNSKTRLDRLEIYGEVNLPHVDSMSVLADLVPHLPKVIRTLSVTLPGGRPSITGIESFFAQISPEEGDNHPLSRLEHVYLSMQLPLQIALSPAELALPLARRLPSLELIAIAPHKGSQFAAPSHLGDPGGNGWEMGVDRVDVWKVNRGARWKIVPDEDRDQDQVATIVQLGNFASVNV
;
A
#
# COMPACT_ATOMS: atom_id res chain seq x y z
N MET A 1 -12.83 20.15 -13.12
CA MET A 1 -12.08 19.40 -12.08
C MET A 1 -10.83 20.16 -11.61
N LYS A 2 -10.90 21.50 -11.41
CA LYS A 2 -9.74 22.29 -10.95
C LYS A 2 -9.31 21.97 -9.51
N LEU A 3 -10.25 21.52 -8.67
CA LEU A 3 -9.97 21.20 -7.27
C LEU A 3 -8.97 20.03 -7.14
N VAL A 4 -9.21 18.94 -7.86
CA VAL A 4 -8.40 17.71 -7.81
C VAL A 4 -6.99 17.92 -8.39
N GLU A 5 -6.83 18.81 -9.37
CA GLU A 5 -5.51 19.15 -9.94
C GLU A 5 -4.58 19.85 -8.92
N GLN A 6 -5.15 20.53 -7.92
CA GLN A 6 -4.41 21.23 -6.86
C GLN A 6 -4.32 20.42 -5.57
N THR A 7 -5.12 19.38 -5.43
CA THR A 7 -5.17 18.52 -4.25
C THR A 7 -3.89 17.68 -4.11
N GLN A 8 -3.32 17.69 -2.91
CA GLN A 8 -2.16 16.87 -2.55
C GLN A 8 -2.52 15.61 -1.75
N SER A 9 -3.72 15.57 -1.17
CA SER A 9 -4.23 14.42 -0.42
C SER A 9 -5.69 14.16 -0.77
N LEU A 10 -6.00 12.92 -1.16
CA LEU A 10 -7.35 12.49 -1.50
C LEU A 10 -7.70 11.28 -0.64
N LYS A 11 -8.82 11.40 0.07
CA LYS A 11 -9.44 10.29 0.79
C LYS A 11 -10.76 9.96 0.13
N VAL A 12 -10.98 8.68 -0.13
CA VAL A 12 -12.20 8.19 -0.75
C VAL A 12 -12.77 7.05 0.06
N ALA A 13 -14.07 7.14 0.29
CA ALA A 13 -14.84 6.13 0.97
C ALA A 13 -16.17 5.94 0.24
N SER A 14 -16.66 4.71 0.23
CA SER A 14 -17.94 4.33 -0.37
C SER A 14 -18.57 3.20 0.43
N SER A 15 -19.87 3.30 0.63
CA SER A 15 -20.68 2.21 1.19
C SER A 15 -21.12 1.20 0.12
N ASP A 16 -20.86 1.46 -1.17
CA ASP A 16 -21.23 0.59 -2.29
C ASP A 16 -20.09 -0.38 -2.63
N PRO A 17 -20.26 -1.71 -2.49
CA PRO A 17 -19.26 -2.70 -2.89
C PRO A 17 -18.84 -2.58 -4.36
N ALA A 18 -19.77 -2.23 -5.27
CA ALA A 18 -19.48 -2.14 -6.71
C ALA A 18 -18.48 -1.02 -7.03
N PHE A 19 -18.44 0.02 -6.20
CA PHE A 19 -17.44 1.08 -6.30
C PHE A 19 -16.01 0.55 -6.25
N TYR A 20 -15.75 -0.46 -5.41
CA TYR A 20 -14.41 -1.02 -5.23
C TYR A 20 -14.02 -1.99 -6.35
N THR A 21 -14.99 -2.69 -6.94
CA THR A 21 -14.71 -3.54 -8.11
C THR A 21 -14.45 -2.70 -9.37
N ASP A 22 -15.09 -1.54 -9.49
CA ASP A 22 -14.91 -0.60 -10.61
C ASP A 22 -13.98 0.58 -10.26
N LEU A 23 -13.13 0.40 -9.26
CA LEU A 23 -12.34 1.50 -8.69
C LEU A 23 -11.45 2.17 -9.75
N ASN A 24 -10.81 1.39 -10.62
CA ASN A 24 -10.07 1.89 -11.76
C ASN A 24 -10.94 2.83 -12.64
N ARG A 25 -12.13 2.38 -13.05
CA ARG A 25 -13.05 3.17 -13.90
C ARG A 25 -13.42 4.51 -13.27
N HIS A 26 -13.63 4.52 -11.94
CA HIS A 26 -13.97 5.74 -11.21
C HIS A 26 -12.78 6.69 -11.03
N PHE A 27 -11.59 6.13 -10.78
CA PHE A 27 -10.41 6.92 -10.44
C PHE A 27 -9.58 7.36 -11.65
N VAL A 28 -9.62 6.69 -12.79
CA VAL A 28 -8.86 7.11 -13.98
C VAL A 28 -9.17 8.53 -14.40
N CYS A 29 -10.45 8.93 -14.33
CA CYS A 29 -10.84 10.29 -14.65
C CYS A 29 -10.37 11.30 -13.58
N LEU A 30 -10.24 10.87 -12.33
CA LEU A 30 -9.83 11.71 -11.19
C LEU A 30 -8.30 11.84 -11.07
N LEU A 31 -7.56 10.77 -11.34
CA LEU A 31 -6.11 10.62 -11.09
C LEU A 31 -5.24 10.88 -12.33
N ASN A 32 -5.74 11.67 -13.29
CA ASN A 32 -4.98 12.00 -14.49
C ASN A 32 -3.58 12.55 -14.14
N SER A 33 -2.57 12.22 -14.95
CA SER A 33 -1.16 12.65 -14.93
C SER A 33 -0.81 14.09 -14.48
N LYS A 34 -1.77 15.02 -14.46
CA LYS A 34 -1.61 16.40 -14.01
C LYS A 34 -1.89 16.62 -12.52
N THR A 35 -2.42 15.63 -11.81
CA THR A 35 -2.72 15.75 -10.38
C THR A 35 -1.43 15.75 -9.56
N ARG A 36 -1.31 16.72 -8.66
CA ARG A 36 -0.20 16.82 -7.68
C ARG A 36 -0.45 15.96 -6.44
N LEU A 37 -1.09 14.81 -6.64
CA LEU A 37 -1.58 13.98 -5.57
C LEU A 37 -0.43 13.17 -4.95
N ASP A 38 0.01 13.60 -3.77
CA ASP A 38 1.10 12.96 -3.03
C ASP A 38 0.58 11.84 -2.11
N ARG A 39 -0.70 11.91 -1.69
CA ARG A 39 -1.35 10.93 -0.80
C ARG A 39 -2.71 10.48 -1.31
N LEU A 40 -2.92 9.17 -1.36
CA LEU A 40 -4.21 8.54 -1.65
C LEU A 40 -4.60 7.60 -0.51
N GLU A 41 -5.82 7.77 -0.02
CA GLU A 41 -6.46 6.86 0.94
C GLU A 41 -7.75 6.29 0.36
N ILE A 42 -7.85 4.97 0.33
CA ILE A 42 -9.04 4.23 -0.09
C ILE A 42 -9.57 3.49 1.13
N TYR A 43 -10.82 3.77 1.50
CA TYR A 43 -11.45 3.24 2.69
C TYR A 43 -12.76 2.53 2.36
N GLY A 44 -12.80 1.22 2.54
CA GLY A 44 -13.98 0.37 2.49
C GLY A 44 -14.86 0.55 3.73
N GLU A 45 -16.05 1.11 3.57
CA GLU A 45 -17.02 1.26 4.68
C GLU A 45 -17.83 -0.02 4.94
N VAL A 46 -17.67 -1.03 4.08
CA VAL A 46 -18.44 -2.28 4.09
C VAL A 46 -17.52 -3.49 3.99
N ASN A 47 -18.00 -4.63 4.49
CA ASN A 47 -17.32 -5.91 4.37
C ASN A 47 -17.40 -6.41 2.91
N LEU A 48 -16.25 -6.73 2.30
CA LEU A 48 -16.11 -7.09 0.88
C LEU A 48 -15.70 -8.57 0.67
N PRO A 49 -16.48 -9.57 1.13
CA PRO A 49 -16.06 -10.97 1.21
C PRO A 49 -15.78 -11.67 -0.13
N HIS A 50 -16.22 -11.06 -1.24
CA HIS A 50 -16.08 -11.57 -2.60
C HIS A 50 -15.15 -10.72 -3.47
N VAL A 51 -14.51 -9.70 -2.90
CA VAL A 51 -13.59 -8.83 -3.63
C VAL A 51 -12.16 -9.29 -3.37
N ASP A 52 -11.45 -9.59 -4.46
CA ASP A 52 -10.00 -9.74 -4.42
C ASP A 52 -9.35 -8.36 -4.37
N SER A 53 -9.10 -7.89 -3.15
CA SER A 53 -8.55 -6.56 -2.89
C SER A 53 -7.20 -6.31 -3.57
N MET A 54 -6.36 -7.34 -3.72
CA MET A 54 -5.05 -7.16 -4.35
C MET A 54 -5.18 -7.10 -5.88
N SER A 55 -6.12 -7.84 -6.47
CA SER A 55 -6.47 -7.66 -7.90
C SER A 55 -6.99 -6.25 -8.18
N VAL A 56 -7.89 -5.72 -7.34
CA VAL A 56 -8.37 -4.33 -7.47
C VAL A 56 -7.23 -3.33 -7.40
N LEU A 57 -6.27 -3.53 -6.49
CA LEU A 57 -5.09 -2.68 -6.41
C LEU A 57 -4.19 -2.83 -7.63
N ALA A 58 -3.99 -4.04 -8.15
CA ALA A 58 -3.23 -4.28 -9.36
C ALA A 58 -3.79 -3.46 -10.53
N ASP A 59 -5.11 -3.49 -10.72
CA ASP A 59 -5.78 -2.72 -11.78
C ASP A 59 -5.67 -1.21 -11.58
N LEU A 60 -5.52 -0.73 -10.34
CA LEU A 60 -5.38 0.68 -10.02
C LEU A 60 -3.95 1.20 -10.26
N VAL A 61 -2.92 0.40 -9.99
CA VAL A 61 -1.50 0.83 -10.00
C VAL A 61 -1.11 1.60 -11.28
N PRO A 62 -1.44 1.14 -12.51
CA PRO A 62 -1.08 1.85 -13.74
C PRO A 62 -1.67 3.27 -13.86
N HIS A 63 -2.71 3.55 -13.09
CA HIS A 63 -3.45 4.82 -13.14
C HIS A 63 -3.12 5.74 -11.97
N LEU A 64 -2.28 5.30 -11.03
CA LEU A 64 -1.81 6.15 -9.95
C LEU A 64 -0.84 7.21 -10.49
N PRO A 65 -0.92 8.46 -10.01
CA PRO A 65 0.03 9.48 -10.40
C PRO A 65 1.44 9.10 -9.93
N LYS A 66 2.45 9.19 -10.82
CA LYS A 66 3.86 8.87 -10.49
C LYS A 66 4.43 9.69 -9.32
N VAL A 67 3.77 10.79 -8.96
CA VAL A 67 4.16 11.66 -7.84
C VAL A 67 3.71 11.14 -6.47
N ILE A 68 2.85 10.11 -6.45
CA ILE A 68 2.30 9.58 -5.21
C ILE A 68 3.41 9.05 -4.29
N ARG A 69 3.35 9.48 -3.03
CA ARG A 69 4.30 9.12 -1.96
C ARG A 69 3.67 8.25 -0.90
N THR A 70 2.37 8.36 -0.69
CA THR A 70 1.66 7.58 0.32
C THR A 70 0.41 6.94 -0.28
N LEU A 71 0.31 5.62 -0.18
CA LEU A 71 -0.87 4.85 -0.52
C LEU A 71 -1.37 4.11 0.73
N SER A 72 -2.61 4.39 1.10
CA SER A 72 -3.30 3.75 2.22
C SER A 72 -4.57 3.09 1.74
N VAL A 73 -4.71 1.79 1.98
CA VAL A 73 -5.84 1.00 1.51
C VAL A 73 -6.37 0.18 2.67
N THR A 74 -7.63 0.44 3.03
CA THR A 74 -8.38 -0.37 3.99
C THR A 74 -9.59 -0.92 3.28
N LEU A 75 -9.65 -2.22 3.06
CA LEU A 75 -10.76 -2.92 2.43
C LEU A 75 -11.23 -4.04 3.37
N PRO A 76 -12.09 -3.73 4.35
CA PRO A 76 -12.54 -4.69 5.35
C PRO A 76 -13.17 -5.92 4.69
N GLY A 77 -12.72 -7.10 5.11
CA GLY A 77 -13.22 -8.38 4.59
C GLY A 77 -12.93 -8.68 3.12
N GLY A 78 -12.24 -7.78 2.40
CA GLY A 78 -11.62 -8.07 1.12
C GLY A 78 -10.60 -9.20 1.25
N ARG A 79 -10.69 -10.21 0.40
CA ARG A 79 -9.91 -11.45 0.49
C ARG A 79 -8.96 -11.54 -0.69
N PRO A 80 -7.71 -11.06 -0.57
CA PRO A 80 -6.80 -11.13 -1.67
C PRO A 80 -6.48 -12.59 -1.99
N SER A 81 -6.62 -12.95 -3.26
CA SER A 81 -6.21 -14.27 -3.74
C SER A 81 -4.71 -14.30 -3.99
N ILE A 82 -4.11 -15.49 -4.07
CA ILE A 82 -2.70 -15.64 -4.45
C ILE A 82 -2.47 -15.02 -5.83
N THR A 83 -3.36 -15.29 -6.79
CA THR A 83 -3.32 -14.70 -8.14
C THR A 83 -3.43 -13.18 -8.12
N GLY A 84 -4.24 -12.61 -7.22
CA GLY A 84 -4.36 -11.15 -7.07
C GLY A 84 -3.10 -10.52 -6.51
N ILE A 85 -2.43 -11.19 -5.57
CA ILE A 85 -1.13 -10.74 -5.03
C ILE A 85 -0.05 -10.80 -6.11
N GLU A 86 0.01 -11.90 -6.87
CA GLU A 86 0.94 -12.03 -8.00
C GLU A 86 0.67 -10.96 -9.07
N SER A 87 -0.60 -10.72 -9.38
CA SER A 87 -1.02 -9.69 -10.34
C SER A 87 -0.58 -8.31 -9.87
N PHE A 88 -0.76 -7.99 -8.59
CA PHE A 88 -0.27 -6.73 -8.01
C PHE A 88 1.26 -6.61 -8.13
N PHE A 89 2.00 -7.67 -7.82
CA PHE A 89 3.46 -7.67 -7.95
C PHE A 89 3.95 -7.55 -9.39
N ALA A 90 3.20 -8.05 -10.36
CA ALA A 90 3.49 -7.86 -11.78
C ALA A 90 3.41 -6.38 -12.18
N GLN A 91 2.51 -5.60 -11.56
CA GLN A 91 2.35 -4.16 -11.83
C GLN A 91 3.44 -3.30 -11.20
N ILE A 92 4.26 -3.84 -10.29
CA ILE A 92 5.35 -3.11 -9.65
C ILE A 92 6.70 -3.79 -9.91
N SER A 93 6.91 -4.26 -11.14
CA SER A 93 8.15 -4.95 -11.49
C SER A 93 9.38 -4.01 -11.37
N PRO A 94 10.50 -4.48 -10.77
CA PRO A 94 11.67 -3.66 -10.52
C PRO A 94 12.45 -3.33 -11.80
N GLU A 95 12.21 -4.05 -12.90
CA GLU A 95 12.94 -3.91 -14.18
C GLU A 95 12.62 -2.60 -14.92
N GLU A 96 11.62 -1.84 -14.47
CA GLU A 96 11.12 -0.69 -15.22
C GLU A 96 11.90 0.62 -14.99
N GLY A 97 12.88 0.68 -14.09
CA GLY A 97 13.73 1.87 -13.88
C GLY A 97 12.93 3.17 -13.72
N ASP A 98 13.18 4.17 -14.59
CA ASP A 98 12.46 5.46 -14.60
C ASP A 98 10.97 5.35 -14.99
N ASN A 99 10.56 4.22 -15.57
CA ASN A 99 9.17 3.96 -15.96
C ASN A 99 8.33 3.29 -14.88
N HIS A 100 8.94 2.87 -13.76
CA HIS A 100 8.22 2.19 -12.68
C HIS A 100 6.98 3.01 -12.24
N PRO A 101 5.78 2.40 -12.18
CA PRO A 101 4.52 3.13 -11.97
C PRO A 101 4.43 3.85 -10.62
N LEU A 102 5.13 3.33 -9.61
CA LEU A 102 5.14 3.84 -8.23
C LEU A 102 6.56 4.23 -7.79
N SER A 103 7.33 4.86 -8.69
CA SER A 103 8.74 5.19 -8.46
C SER A 103 9.01 6.14 -7.29
N ARG A 104 8.00 6.87 -6.80
CA ARG A 104 8.10 7.79 -5.66
C ARG A 104 7.35 7.35 -4.42
N LEU A 105 6.80 6.14 -4.41
CA LEU A 105 5.99 5.66 -3.30
C LEU A 105 6.90 5.36 -2.10
N GLU A 106 6.75 6.15 -1.04
CA GLU A 106 7.53 6.13 0.20
C GLU A 106 6.83 5.29 1.28
N HIS A 107 5.50 5.35 1.36
CA HIS A 107 4.72 4.69 2.40
C HIS A 107 3.54 3.88 1.84
N VAL A 108 3.41 2.64 2.30
CA VAL A 108 2.30 1.75 1.98
C VAL A 108 1.63 1.24 3.26
N TYR A 109 0.31 1.42 3.33
CA TYR A 109 -0.52 0.94 4.42
C TYR A 109 -1.62 0.05 3.84
N LEU A 110 -1.70 -1.20 4.31
CA LEU A 110 -2.64 -2.19 3.82
C LEU A 110 -3.43 -2.79 4.98
N SER A 111 -4.76 -2.71 4.93
CA SER A 111 -5.65 -3.41 5.85
C SER A 111 -6.73 -4.18 5.08
N MET A 112 -6.70 -5.51 5.19
CA MET A 112 -7.62 -6.42 4.50
C MET A 112 -7.58 -7.82 5.11
N GLN A 113 -8.51 -8.71 4.72
CA GLN A 113 -8.57 -10.08 5.23
C GLN A 113 -7.58 -10.99 4.49
N LEU A 114 -6.30 -10.93 4.88
CA LEU A 114 -5.21 -11.68 4.25
C LEU A 114 -5.41 -13.21 4.32
N PRO A 115 -4.96 -13.97 3.30
CA PRO A 115 -4.81 -15.43 3.37
C PRO A 115 -4.05 -15.85 4.62
N LEU A 116 -4.42 -16.99 5.20
CA LEU A 116 -3.84 -17.47 6.46
C LEU A 116 -2.30 -17.51 6.44
N GLN A 117 -1.71 -17.95 5.33
CA GLN A 117 -0.25 -18.01 5.17
C GLN A 117 0.40 -16.63 5.39
N ILE A 118 -0.16 -15.59 4.76
CA ILE A 118 0.32 -14.21 4.86
C ILE A 118 -0.07 -13.59 6.21
N ALA A 119 -1.24 -13.92 6.76
CA ALA A 119 -1.63 -13.44 8.07
C ALA A 119 -0.70 -13.97 9.19
N LEU A 120 -0.17 -15.19 9.02
CA LEU A 120 0.81 -15.78 9.93
C LEU A 120 2.23 -15.25 9.70
N SER A 121 2.55 -14.88 8.46
CA SER A 121 3.83 -14.32 8.08
C SER A 121 3.68 -13.08 7.18
N PRO A 122 3.29 -11.91 7.73
CA PRO A 122 3.09 -10.70 6.93
C PRO A 122 4.34 -10.22 6.17
N ALA A 123 5.52 -10.67 6.62
CA ALA A 123 6.78 -10.47 5.92
C ALA A 123 6.80 -11.06 4.49
N GLU A 124 6.00 -12.10 4.22
CA GLU A 124 5.81 -12.68 2.88
C GLU A 124 5.19 -11.69 1.89
N LEU A 125 4.47 -10.67 2.38
CA LEU A 125 3.99 -9.57 1.55
C LEU A 125 4.97 -8.38 1.61
N ALA A 126 5.47 -8.04 2.80
CA ALA A 126 6.30 -6.85 3.02
C ALA A 126 7.67 -6.89 2.30
N LEU A 127 8.36 -8.03 2.30
CA LEU A 127 9.69 -8.13 1.69
C LEU A 127 9.64 -8.01 0.16
N PRO A 128 8.73 -8.72 -0.55
CA PRO A 128 8.49 -8.49 -1.97
C PRO A 128 8.16 -7.03 -2.33
N LEU A 129 7.36 -6.33 -1.51
CA LEU A 129 7.07 -4.91 -1.70
C LEU A 129 8.33 -4.05 -1.61
N ALA A 130 9.13 -4.24 -0.56
CA ALA A 130 10.36 -3.49 -0.33
C ALA A 130 11.39 -3.64 -1.46
N ARG A 131 11.48 -4.85 -2.04
CA ARG A 131 12.39 -5.15 -3.16
C ARG A 131 11.94 -4.54 -4.48
N ARG A 132 10.63 -4.43 -4.68
CA ARG A 132 10.02 -4.00 -5.94
C ARG A 132 9.89 -2.49 -6.04
N LEU A 133 9.41 -1.85 -4.97
CA LEU A 133 9.21 -0.42 -4.92
C LEU A 133 10.52 0.29 -4.58
N PRO A 134 11.05 1.20 -5.42
CA PRO A 134 12.41 1.75 -5.26
C PRO A 134 12.55 2.79 -4.15
N SER A 135 11.50 3.56 -3.86
CA SER A 135 11.51 4.62 -2.84
C SER A 135 10.83 4.23 -1.53
N LEU A 136 10.36 2.98 -1.40
CA LEU A 136 9.61 2.57 -0.23
C LEU A 136 10.49 2.62 1.02
N GLU A 137 9.98 3.29 2.06
CA GLU A 137 10.59 3.50 3.37
C GLU A 137 9.79 2.82 4.49
N LEU A 138 8.46 2.83 4.39
CA LEU A 138 7.57 2.28 5.41
C LEU A 138 6.49 1.36 4.82
N ILE A 139 6.28 0.22 5.48
CA ILE A 139 5.19 -0.71 5.19
C ILE A 139 4.43 -0.95 6.49
N ALA A 140 3.11 -0.81 6.47
CA ALA A 140 2.25 -1.29 7.53
C ALA A 140 1.19 -2.24 6.97
N ILE A 141 1.04 -3.40 7.61
CA ILE A 141 0.05 -4.40 7.24
C ILE A 141 -0.78 -4.73 8.48
N ALA A 142 -2.09 -4.54 8.38
CA ALA A 142 -3.06 -4.82 9.42
C ALA A 142 -4.04 -5.91 8.93
N PRO A 143 -3.83 -7.20 9.27
CA PRO A 143 -4.78 -8.26 8.91
C PRO A 143 -6.14 -8.01 9.56
N HIS A 144 -7.17 -7.80 8.74
CA HIS A 144 -8.53 -7.56 9.22
C HIS A 144 -9.23 -8.90 9.51
N LYS A 145 -9.64 -9.13 10.76
CA LYS A 145 -10.57 -10.21 11.11
C LYS A 145 -11.96 -9.74 10.65
N GLY A 146 -12.56 -10.36 9.64
CA GLY A 146 -13.77 -9.89 8.96
C GLY A 146 -15.03 -9.70 9.83
N SER A 147 -15.03 -8.73 10.75
CA SER A 147 -16.18 -8.32 11.53
C SER A 147 -17.19 -7.59 10.63
N GLN A 148 -18.47 -7.86 10.86
CA GLN A 148 -19.60 -7.26 10.15
C GLN A 148 -19.74 -5.75 10.41
N PHE A 149 -19.01 -5.23 11.40
CA PHE A 149 -18.94 -3.83 11.76
C PHE A 149 -17.46 -3.46 11.89
N ALA A 150 -16.89 -2.92 10.82
CA ALA A 150 -15.67 -2.14 10.93
C ALA A 150 -16.13 -0.71 11.17
N ALA A 151 -16.12 -0.26 12.43
CA ALA A 151 -16.19 1.16 12.69
C ALA A 151 -14.99 1.82 11.99
N PRO A 152 -15.17 2.96 11.29
CA PRO A 152 -14.13 3.57 10.49
C PRO A 152 -12.94 3.93 11.36
N SER A 153 -11.90 3.13 11.19
CA SER A 153 -10.69 3.24 11.95
C SER A 153 -9.67 3.97 11.08
N HIS A 154 -9.40 5.20 11.47
CA HIS A 154 -8.55 6.13 10.73
C HIS A 154 -7.10 5.67 10.79
N LEU A 155 -6.49 5.43 9.62
CA LEU A 155 -5.03 5.48 9.48
C LEU A 155 -4.62 6.96 9.66
N GLY A 156 -4.27 7.32 10.90
CA GLY A 156 -3.92 8.68 11.31
C GLY A 156 -2.78 9.31 10.50
N ASP A 157 -2.55 10.60 10.75
CA ASP A 157 -1.44 11.33 10.15
C ASP A 157 -0.08 10.84 10.73
N PRO A 158 0.97 10.68 9.91
CA PRO A 158 2.30 10.28 10.39
C PRO A 158 2.99 11.35 11.27
N GLY A 159 2.36 12.51 11.50
CA GLY A 159 2.93 13.66 12.20
C GLY A 159 2.37 13.97 13.59
N GLY A 160 1.35 13.27 14.06
CA GLY A 160 0.80 13.55 15.38
C GLY A 160 -0.58 12.92 15.59
N ASN A 161 -0.67 12.13 16.64
CA ASN A 161 -1.84 11.38 17.12
C ASN A 161 -2.00 10.01 16.47
N GLY A 162 -2.07 9.00 17.33
CA GLY A 162 -1.83 7.60 17.01
C GLY A 162 -2.76 6.98 15.98
N TRP A 163 -2.33 5.82 15.51
CA TRP A 163 -3.06 4.95 14.61
C TRP A 163 -4.28 4.35 15.34
N GLU A 164 -5.44 4.97 15.19
CA GLU A 164 -6.72 4.32 15.56
C GLU A 164 -7.08 3.33 14.46
N MET A 165 -6.43 2.17 14.48
CA MET A 165 -6.76 1.03 13.64
C MET A 165 -7.55 0.00 14.46
N GLY A 166 -8.85 -0.14 14.22
CA GLY A 166 -9.62 -1.27 14.68
C GLY A 166 -9.20 -2.49 13.87
N VAL A 167 -8.22 -3.25 14.38
CA VAL A 167 -8.12 -4.73 14.44
C VAL A 167 -6.84 -5.08 15.23
N ASP A 168 -6.90 -6.16 16.03
CA ASP A 168 -5.97 -6.73 17.03
C ASP A 168 -4.44 -6.65 16.82
N ARG A 169 -3.90 -6.40 15.60
CA ARG A 169 -2.45 -6.35 15.37
C ARG A 169 -2.10 -5.62 14.08
N VAL A 170 -1.14 -4.69 14.18
CA VAL A 170 -0.51 -4.04 13.03
C VAL A 170 0.97 -4.40 13.04
N ASP A 171 1.43 -5.01 11.96
CA ASP A 171 2.85 -5.27 11.73
C ASP A 171 3.43 -4.13 10.87
N VAL A 172 4.49 -3.49 11.36
CA VAL A 172 5.12 -2.34 10.70
C VAL A 172 6.59 -2.63 10.42
N TRP A 173 7.04 -2.35 9.20
CA TRP A 173 8.43 -2.47 8.80
C TRP A 173 8.96 -1.16 8.27
N LYS A 174 10.22 -0.89 8.63
CA LYS A 174 11.07 0.07 7.95
C LYS A 174 11.87 -0.64 6.87
N VAL A 175 11.90 -0.09 5.67
CA VAL A 175 12.75 -0.57 4.58
C VAL A 175 14.13 0.05 4.75
N ASN A 176 15.13 -0.81 4.90
CA ASN A 176 16.53 -0.40 4.90
C ASN A 176 17.16 -0.79 3.56
N ARG A 177 17.60 0.23 2.84
CA ARG A 177 18.49 0.08 1.69
C ARG A 177 19.87 0.42 2.20
N GLY A 178 20.80 -0.54 2.18
CA GLY A 178 22.16 -0.32 2.67
C GLY A 178 22.72 0.98 2.05
N ALA A 179 23.29 1.85 2.89
CA ALA A 179 23.99 3.03 2.38
C ALA A 179 24.98 2.56 1.30
N ARG A 180 25.03 3.26 0.16
CA ARG A 180 26.10 3.08 -0.84
C ARG A 180 27.42 3.11 -0.10
N TRP A 181 28.03 1.95 0.16
CA TRP A 181 29.42 1.92 0.55
C TRP A 181 30.15 2.50 -0.65
N LYS A 182 30.88 3.61 -0.44
CA LYS A 182 31.74 4.17 -1.47
C LYS A 182 32.70 3.05 -1.88
N ILE A 183 32.46 2.49 -3.06
CA ILE A 183 33.30 1.48 -3.67
C ILE A 183 34.67 2.13 -3.88
N VAL A 184 35.70 1.50 -3.32
CA VAL A 184 37.10 1.71 -3.70
C VAL A 184 37.19 1.48 -5.21
N PRO A 185 37.78 2.38 -5.99
CA PRO A 185 37.73 2.31 -7.44
C PRO A 185 38.65 1.18 -7.95
N ASP A 186 38.18 -0.07 -7.90
CA ASP A 186 38.67 -1.17 -8.76
C ASP A 186 37.89 -2.50 -8.71
N GLU A 187 36.71 -2.57 -8.07
CA GLU A 187 35.90 -3.80 -8.13
C GLU A 187 34.59 -3.58 -8.91
N ASP A 188 34.62 -4.07 -10.14
CA ASP A 188 33.51 -4.21 -11.09
C ASP A 188 32.57 -5.32 -10.59
N ARG A 189 31.79 -5.03 -9.55
CA ARG A 189 30.67 -5.86 -9.11
C ARG A 189 29.42 -5.01 -9.01
N ASP A 190 28.50 -5.23 -9.93
CA ASP A 190 27.07 -4.94 -9.78
C ASP A 190 26.57 -5.60 -8.48
N GLN A 191 26.68 -4.88 -7.37
CA GLN A 191 25.95 -5.22 -6.15
C GLN A 191 24.58 -4.59 -6.25
N ASP A 192 23.62 -5.38 -6.73
CA ASP A 192 22.21 -5.07 -6.58
C ASP A 192 21.94 -4.70 -5.12
N GLN A 193 21.43 -3.48 -4.89
CA GLN A 193 21.03 -3.05 -3.57
C GLN A 193 19.85 -3.90 -3.11
N VAL A 194 20.12 -4.97 -2.37
CA VAL A 194 19.07 -5.83 -1.82
C VAL A 194 18.35 -5.06 -0.71
N ALA A 195 17.11 -4.62 -0.96
CA ALA A 195 16.26 -4.05 0.07
C ALA A 195 16.01 -5.07 1.18
N THR A 196 16.20 -4.63 2.43
CA THR A 196 15.91 -5.41 3.64
C THR A 196 14.79 -4.73 4.42
N ILE A 197 14.04 -5.49 5.21
CA ILE A 197 13.00 -4.95 6.09
C ILE A 197 13.40 -5.19 7.55
N VAL A 198 13.20 -4.18 8.39
CA VAL A 198 13.34 -4.27 9.84
C VAL A 198 11.97 -4.04 10.46
N GLN A 199 11.49 -5.03 11.21
CA GLN A 199 10.22 -4.90 11.93
C GLN A 199 10.39 -3.90 13.06
N LEU A 200 9.62 -2.82 13.03
CA LEU A 200 9.65 -1.76 14.03
C LEU A 200 8.87 -2.15 15.28
N GLY A 201 7.88 -3.04 15.14
CA GLY A 201 7.10 -3.55 16.25
C GLY A 201 5.80 -4.18 15.81
N ASN A 202 5.15 -4.83 16.79
CA ASN A 202 3.77 -5.25 16.72
C ASN A 202 2.98 -4.32 17.61
N PHE A 203 2.12 -3.50 17.02
CA PHE A 203 1.33 -2.54 17.77
C PHE A 203 -0.07 -3.13 18.00
N ALA A 204 -0.46 -3.19 19.29
CA ALA A 204 -1.84 -3.45 19.68
C ALA A 204 -2.64 -2.15 19.53
N SER A 205 -3.82 -2.23 18.95
CA SER A 205 -4.75 -1.10 18.85
C SER A 205 -5.20 -0.69 20.25
N VAL A 206 -4.95 0.56 20.65
CA VAL A 206 -5.56 1.12 21.85
C VAL A 206 -6.93 1.65 21.45
N ASN A 207 -8.00 1.00 21.91
CA ASN A 207 -9.33 1.61 21.91
C ASN A 207 -9.28 2.75 22.93
N VAL A 208 -9.40 3.99 22.47
CA VAL A 208 -9.78 5.11 23.34
C VAL A 208 -11.20 5.52 22.99
#